data_AF-A0A0N4V091-F1
#
_entry.id   AF-A0A0N4V091-F1
#
_cell.length_a   1.000
_cell.length_b   1.000
_cell.length_c   1.000
_cell.angle_alpha   90.00
_cell.angle_beta   90.00
_cell.angle_gamma   90.00
#
_symmetry.space_group_name_H-M   'P 1'
#
loop_
_entity.id
_entity.type
_entity.pdbx_description
1 polymer ?
#
loop_
_entity_poly.entity_id
_entity_poly.type
_entity_poly.pdbx_seq_one_letter_code
_entity_poly.pdbx_strand_id
1 'polypeptide(L)'
;MVSSNCSAVTVVAPINIAIIKYWGKRNEELMLPWNDSISVSINDVFAETCIRMGPSIKDDNVSINGVHVDLEKESRFSKLIVEMKRYARKRKAVSGNGDSEEQKDRHFPNFELLLQITSKTNFPVAAGLASSAAGFAAIAVALGKLFDLPQSDIIRLARQGSGSACRSVLSGFVHWKAGFKEDGSDCICESIAPIDHWSSLRALVLVTQSGKKEIGSTVGMRRTANTSELYRLCQAIQNRDFEVFANIAMKESNQIHALCMDATPPIKYLDEHSWHLIRLVHSINEFIGKTKLAYSFDAGSNCTLFLEEDFIPKTLAFLKKYFCLPGEIIDQVLKSPAGMEIPELKKQLEDMSVQLELPNMPQIHNAIKNVFLSHVGAGPRILTP
;
A
#
# COMPACT_ATOMS: atom_id res chain seq x y z
N MET A 1 -37.67 -4.71 -23.84
CA MET A 1 -37.02 -3.51 -23.27
C MET A 1 -35.67 -3.94 -22.75
N VAL A 2 -34.56 -3.49 -23.34
CA VAL A 2 -33.22 -3.77 -22.80
C VAL A 2 -33.13 -3.05 -21.47
N SER A 3 -32.92 -3.77 -20.37
CA SER A 3 -32.83 -3.16 -19.04
C SER A 3 -31.79 -2.04 -19.04
N SER A 4 -32.22 -0.82 -18.68
CA SER A 4 -31.40 0.40 -18.58
C SER A 4 -30.40 0.40 -17.41
N ASN A 5 -30.17 -0.76 -16.79
CA ASN A 5 -29.46 -0.83 -15.52
C ASN A 5 -27.96 -0.95 -15.74
N CYS A 6 -27.23 0.11 -15.41
CA CYS A 6 -25.78 0.05 -15.25
C CYS A 6 -25.44 -0.61 -13.92
N SER A 7 -24.61 -1.65 -13.97
CA SER A 7 -24.02 -2.25 -12.78
C SER A 7 -22.87 -1.38 -12.30
N ALA A 8 -22.79 -1.14 -11.00
CA ALA A 8 -21.72 -0.35 -10.38
C ALA A 8 -21.23 -1.05 -9.12
N VAL A 9 -19.91 -1.07 -8.92
CA VAL A 9 -19.29 -1.52 -7.68
C VAL A 9 -18.26 -0.48 -7.27
N THR A 10 -18.35 -0.02 -6.03
CA THR A 10 -17.37 0.89 -5.43
C THR A 10 -16.58 0.15 -4.36
N VAL A 11 -15.25 0.26 -4.42
CA VAL A 11 -14.32 -0.38 -3.48
C VAL A 11 -13.38 0.67 -2.92
N VAL A 12 -13.14 0.59 -1.61
CA VAL A 12 -12.06 1.30 -0.94
C VAL A 12 -10.98 0.28 -0.60
N ALA A 13 -9.76 0.49 -1.10
CA ALA A 13 -8.60 -0.36 -0.81
C ALA A 13 -7.47 0.47 -0.17
N PRO A 14 -6.91 0.02 0.97
CA PRO A 14 -5.79 0.71 1.61
C PRO A 14 -4.48 0.51 0.83
N ILE A 15 -3.55 1.44 0.99
CA ILE A 15 -2.15 1.20 0.59
C ILE A 15 -1.56 0.11 1.50
N ASN A 16 -0.47 -0.51 1.04
CA ASN A 16 0.36 -1.37 1.88
C ASN A 16 1.81 -0.88 1.89
N ILE A 17 2.47 -1.04 3.04
CA ILE A 17 3.89 -0.72 3.22
C ILE A 17 4.67 -2.01 3.36
N ALA A 18 5.66 -2.18 2.49
CA ALA A 18 6.53 -3.35 2.51
C ALA A 18 7.50 -3.31 3.69
N ILE A 19 7.54 -4.39 4.46
CA ILE A 19 8.52 -4.65 5.52
C ILE A 19 9.69 -5.42 4.92
N ILE A 20 9.43 -6.58 4.30
CA ILE A 20 10.38 -7.21 3.35
C ILE A 20 10.13 -6.60 1.97
N LYS A 21 11.17 -6.03 1.36
CA LYS A 21 11.01 -5.19 0.18
C LYS A 21 10.86 -6.02 -1.10
N TYR A 22 9.85 -5.68 -1.90
CA TYR A 22 9.77 -6.12 -3.30
C TYR A 22 10.62 -5.20 -4.17
N TRP A 23 11.72 -5.72 -4.72
CA TRP A 23 12.58 -4.98 -5.63
C TRP A 23 13.15 -5.90 -6.71
N GLY A 24 12.84 -5.60 -7.97
CA GLY A 24 13.19 -6.42 -9.13
C GLY A 24 12.06 -7.34 -9.62
N LYS A 25 12.01 -7.56 -10.95
CA LYS A 25 11.07 -8.45 -11.61
C LYS A 25 11.84 -9.49 -12.44
N ARG A 26 11.47 -10.76 -12.33
CA ARG A 26 11.95 -11.82 -13.22
C ARG A 26 11.14 -11.91 -14.51
N ASN A 27 9.88 -11.45 -14.50
CA ASN A 27 9.03 -11.37 -15.68
C ASN A 27 8.17 -10.08 -15.61
N GLU A 28 8.39 -9.17 -16.56
CA GLU A 28 7.69 -7.87 -16.58
C GLU A 28 6.26 -7.98 -17.10
N GLU A 29 5.96 -8.94 -17.96
CA GLU A 29 4.63 -9.13 -18.55
C GLU A 29 3.64 -9.68 -17.51
N LEU A 30 4.08 -10.69 -16.75
CA LEU A 30 3.29 -11.34 -15.70
C LEU A 30 3.47 -10.69 -14.32
N MET A 31 4.35 -9.69 -14.24
CA MET A 31 4.70 -8.96 -13.01
C MET A 31 5.18 -9.90 -11.89
N LEU A 32 6.07 -10.85 -12.24
CA LEU A 32 6.64 -11.82 -11.31
C LEU A 32 7.89 -11.25 -10.64
N PRO A 33 8.00 -11.31 -9.29
CA PRO A 33 9.11 -10.71 -8.56
C PRO A 33 10.31 -11.66 -8.52
N TRP A 34 11.50 -11.12 -8.21
CA TRP A 34 12.68 -11.95 -7.91
C TRP A 34 12.63 -12.58 -6.52
N ASN A 35 12.01 -11.89 -5.57
CA ASN A 35 11.98 -12.28 -4.18
C ASN A 35 10.58 -12.15 -3.58
N ASP A 36 10.36 -12.90 -2.52
CA ASP A 36 9.18 -12.76 -1.68
C ASP A 36 9.16 -11.39 -1.00
N SER A 37 7.97 -10.91 -0.68
CA SER A 37 7.81 -9.66 0.08
C SER A 37 6.68 -9.79 1.10
N ILE A 38 6.81 -9.05 2.19
CA ILE A 38 5.82 -9.01 3.27
C ILE A 38 5.45 -7.56 3.50
N SER A 39 4.15 -7.27 3.59
CA SER A 39 3.66 -5.92 3.87
C SER A 39 2.53 -5.92 4.88
N VAL A 40 2.23 -4.74 5.41
CA VAL A 40 1.01 -4.49 6.16
C VAL A 40 0.29 -3.28 5.56
N SER A 41 -1.04 -3.34 5.49
CA SER A 41 -1.87 -2.23 5.00
C SER A 41 -1.88 -1.05 5.97
N ILE A 42 -2.04 0.17 5.46
CA ILE A 42 -2.26 1.40 6.24
C ILE A 42 -3.70 1.82 6.04
N ASN A 43 -4.52 1.75 7.08
CA ASN A 43 -5.98 1.75 6.95
C ASN A 43 -6.52 3.10 6.45
N ASP A 44 -5.93 4.19 6.92
CA ASP A 44 -6.41 5.56 6.71
C ASP A 44 -5.86 6.22 5.45
N VAL A 45 -5.07 5.49 4.65
CA VAL A 45 -4.49 5.96 3.39
C VAL A 45 -4.93 5.02 2.28
N PHE A 46 -5.90 5.43 1.47
CA PHE A 46 -6.61 4.51 0.57
C PHE A 46 -6.96 5.13 -0.78
N ALA A 47 -7.24 4.24 -1.74
CA ALA A 47 -7.90 4.57 -2.99
C ALA A 47 -9.35 4.09 -2.95
N GLU A 48 -10.27 4.96 -3.34
CA GLU A 48 -11.66 4.62 -3.63
C GLU A 48 -11.83 4.51 -5.14
N THR A 49 -12.33 3.39 -5.63
CA THR A 49 -12.56 3.16 -7.05
C THR A 49 -13.99 2.69 -7.27
N CYS A 50 -14.72 3.37 -8.16
CA CYS A 50 -15.99 2.92 -8.70
C CYS A 50 -15.78 2.38 -10.12
N ILE A 51 -16.29 1.18 -10.39
CA ILE A 51 -16.37 0.61 -11.74
C ILE A 51 -17.83 0.52 -12.14
N ARG A 52 -18.16 1.08 -13.29
CA ARG A 52 -19.49 1.01 -13.90
C ARG A 52 -19.42 0.26 -15.23
N MET A 53 -20.45 -0.53 -15.51
CA MET A 53 -20.67 -1.17 -16.80
C MET A 53 -22.15 -1.16 -17.16
N GLY A 54 -22.46 -1.07 -18.45
CA GLY A 54 -23.83 -1.14 -18.95
C GLY A 54 -24.02 -0.39 -20.28
N PRO A 55 -25.23 -0.41 -20.86
CA PRO A 55 -25.50 0.12 -22.20
C PRO A 55 -25.20 1.61 -22.39
N SER A 56 -25.12 2.37 -21.29
CA SER A 56 -24.78 3.80 -21.33
C SER A 56 -23.28 4.07 -21.46
N ILE A 57 -22.42 3.07 -21.23
CA ILE A 57 -20.97 3.22 -21.35
C ILE A 57 -20.58 2.99 -22.81
N LYS A 58 -20.01 4.02 -23.45
CA LYS A 58 -19.71 4.03 -24.89
C LYS A 58 -18.29 3.67 -25.24
N ASP A 59 -17.36 3.82 -24.30
CA ASP A 59 -15.93 3.54 -24.44
C ASP A 59 -15.34 3.08 -23.10
N ASP A 60 -14.30 2.25 -23.14
CA ASP A 60 -13.45 1.99 -21.97
C ASP A 60 -12.78 3.32 -21.56
N ASN A 61 -13.06 3.80 -20.34
CA ASN A 61 -12.50 5.04 -19.84
C ASN A 61 -12.06 4.92 -18.39
N VAL A 62 -10.93 5.57 -18.08
CA VAL A 62 -10.36 5.61 -16.74
C VAL A 62 -10.12 7.07 -16.36
N SER A 63 -10.54 7.44 -15.14
CA SER A 63 -10.22 8.73 -14.54
C SER A 63 -9.67 8.54 -13.13
N ILE A 64 -8.63 9.30 -12.80
CA ILE A 64 -7.97 9.28 -11.49
C ILE A 64 -7.94 10.70 -10.96
N ASN A 65 -8.57 10.94 -9.81
CA ASN A 65 -8.69 12.27 -9.18
C ASN A 65 -9.22 13.34 -10.16
N GLY A 66 -10.19 12.97 -10.99
CA GLY A 66 -10.81 13.85 -11.98
C GLY A 66 -10.02 14.04 -13.27
N VAL A 67 -8.83 13.45 -13.40
CA VAL A 67 -8.01 13.52 -14.62
C VAL A 67 -8.19 12.25 -15.45
N HIS A 68 -8.49 12.40 -16.74
CA HIS A 68 -8.59 11.27 -17.67
C HIS A 68 -7.23 10.63 -17.92
N VAL A 69 -7.20 9.30 -17.93
CA VAL A 69 -6.02 8.50 -18.28
C VAL A 69 -6.05 8.18 -19.77
N ASP A 70 -4.96 8.47 -20.46
CA ASP A 70 -4.71 8.07 -21.84
C ASP A 70 -4.38 6.57 -21.88
N LEU A 71 -5.33 5.75 -22.32
CA LEU A 71 -5.23 4.29 -22.35
C LEU A 71 -4.27 3.76 -23.45
N GLU A 72 -3.91 4.60 -24.41
CA GLU A 72 -2.89 4.26 -25.42
C GLU A 72 -1.49 4.35 -24.81
N LYS A 73 -1.28 5.33 -23.91
CA LYS A 73 0.00 5.52 -23.21
C LYS A 73 0.14 4.67 -21.95
N GLU A 74 -0.94 4.50 -21.17
CA GLU A 74 -0.94 3.71 -19.93
C GLU A 74 -1.48 2.30 -20.15
N SER A 75 -0.66 1.47 -20.80
CA SER A 75 -1.02 0.09 -21.19
C SER A 75 -1.46 -0.83 -20.04
N ARG A 76 -1.15 -0.49 -18.78
CA ARG A 76 -1.51 -1.31 -17.60
C ARG A 76 -3.02 -1.44 -17.41
N PHE A 77 -3.77 -0.36 -17.62
CA PHE A 77 -5.24 -0.39 -17.53
C PHE A 77 -5.81 -1.25 -18.66
N SER A 78 -5.38 -1.00 -19.89
CA SER A 78 -5.81 -1.75 -21.07
C SER A 78 -5.52 -3.25 -20.94
N LYS A 79 -4.33 -3.64 -20.47
CA LYS A 79 -3.96 -5.04 -20.18
C LYS A 79 -4.87 -5.67 -19.14
N LEU A 80 -5.18 -4.95 -18.05
CA LEU A 80 -6.07 -5.44 -17.00
C LEU A 80 -7.49 -5.67 -17.51
N ILE A 81 -8.02 -4.76 -18.34
CA ILE A 81 -9.35 -4.89 -18.96
C ILE A 81 -9.38 -6.12 -19.87
N VAL A 82 -8.36 -6.31 -20.72
CA VAL A 82 -8.25 -7.49 -21.60
C VAL A 82 -8.18 -8.78 -20.79
N GLU A 83 -7.37 -8.80 -19.74
CA GLU A 83 -7.19 -9.99 -18.91
C GLU A 83 -8.46 -10.36 -18.13
N MET A 84 -9.17 -9.37 -17.59
CA MET A 84 -10.49 -9.59 -17.00
C MET A 84 -11.46 -10.19 -18.02
N LYS A 85 -11.53 -9.63 -19.24
CA LYS A 85 -12.37 -10.15 -20.32
C LYS A 85 -12.03 -11.61 -20.63
N ARG A 86 -10.74 -12.00 -20.54
CA ARG A 86 -10.29 -13.39 -20.68
C ARG A 86 -10.81 -14.29 -19.55
N TYR A 87 -10.72 -13.87 -18.28
CA TYR A 87 -11.27 -14.65 -17.16
C TYR A 87 -12.78 -14.84 -17.26
N ALA A 88 -13.51 -13.78 -17.60
CA ALA A 88 -14.96 -13.84 -17.80
C ALA A 88 -15.34 -14.84 -18.91
N ARG A 89 -14.61 -14.88 -20.03
CA ARG A 89 -14.79 -15.87 -21.11
C ARG A 89 -14.53 -17.30 -20.63
N LYS A 90 -13.42 -17.52 -19.92
CA LYS A 90 -13.05 -18.86 -19.42
C LYS A 90 -14.12 -19.42 -18.49
N ARG A 91 -14.70 -18.60 -17.60
CA ARG A 91 -15.77 -19.03 -16.71
C ARG A 91 -17.04 -19.41 -17.47
N LYS A 92 -17.46 -18.60 -18.45
CA LYS A 92 -18.63 -18.91 -19.29
C LYS A 92 -18.49 -20.24 -20.04
N ALA A 93 -17.29 -20.57 -20.51
CA ALA A 93 -17.01 -21.85 -21.15
C ALA A 93 -17.10 -23.05 -20.18
N VAL A 94 -16.82 -22.84 -18.89
CA VAL A 94 -16.89 -23.89 -17.85
C VAL A 94 -18.32 -24.05 -17.31
N SER A 95 -19.07 -22.95 -17.17
CA SER A 95 -20.47 -22.95 -16.70
C SER A 95 -21.50 -23.41 -17.75
N GLY A 96 -21.11 -23.58 -19.01
CA GLY A 96 -22.00 -23.98 -20.12
C GLY A 96 -22.62 -25.39 -20.02
N ASN A 97 -22.30 -26.19 -18.99
CA ASN A 97 -22.75 -27.57 -18.85
C ASN A 97 -23.77 -27.84 -17.72
N GLY A 98 -24.28 -26.83 -16.99
CA GLY A 98 -25.18 -27.13 -15.85
C GLY A 98 -26.01 -26.02 -15.20
N ASP A 99 -26.11 -24.82 -15.76
CA ASP A 99 -26.77 -23.71 -15.05
C ASP A 99 -28.32 -23.71 -15.20
N SER A 100 -29.01 -23.49 -14.07
CA SER A 100 -30.46 -23.26 -13.98
C SER A 100 -30.87 -21.88 -14.52
N GLU A 101 -32.15 -21.71 -14.89
CA GLU A 101 -32.66 -20.51 -15.59
C GLU A 101 -32.41 -19.18 -14.84
N GLU A 102 -32.33 -19.16 -13.51
CA GLU A 102 -32.02 -17.94 -12.72
C GLU A 102 -30.57 -17.43 -12.88
N GLN A 103 -29.61 -18.28 -13.28
CA GLN A 103 -28.22 -17.86 -13.51
C GLN A 103 -27.99 -17.27 -14.92
N LYS A 104 -28.96 -17.45 -15.83
CA LYS A 104 -28.91 -16.88 -17.18
C LYS A 104 -29.13 -15.36 -17.20
N ASP A 105 -29.79 -14.77 -16.21
CA ASP A 105 -30.05 -13.31 -16.18
C ASP A 105 -28.83 -12.46 -15.76
N ARG A 106 -27.79 -13.06 -15.17
CA ARG A 106 -26.49 -12.39 -14.95
C ARG A 106 -25.54 -12.55 -16.13
N HIS A 107 -25.98 -13.15 -17.23
CA HIS A 107 -25.18 -13.19 -18.44
C HIS A 107 -25.21 -11.81 -19.10
N PHE A 108 -24.12 -11.06 -18.95
CA PHE A 108 -23.84 -9.93 -19.81
C PHE A 108 -23.87 -10.40 -21.29
N PRO A 109 -24.87 -9.99 -22.09
CA PRO A 109 -24.99 -10.42 -23.46
C PRO A 109 -24.00 -9.60 -24.30
N ASN A 110 -23.15 -10.29 -25.06
CA ASN A 110 -22.07 -9.76 -25.92
C ASN A 110 -20.93 -9.01 -25.23
N PHE A 111 -19.70 -9.42 -25.56
CA PHE A 111 -18.44 -8.99 -24.94
C PHE A 111 -17.97 -7.56 -25.31
N GLU A 112 -18.88 -6.69 -25.75
CA GLU A 112 -18.67 -5.24 -25.83
C GLU A 112 -18.90 -4.60 -24.45
N LEU A 113 -18.42 -5.24 -23.40
CA LEU A 113 -18.48 -4.69 -22.04
C LEU A 113 -17.40 -3.64 -21.91
N LEU A 114 -17.85 -2.40 -22.02
CA LEU A 114 -17.04 -1.22 -21.82
C LEU A 114 -17.14 -0.81 -20.35
N LEU A 115 -16.01 -0.42 -19.80
CA LEU A 115 -15.84 -0.10 -18.39
C LEU A 115 -15.58 1.40 -18.23
N GLN A 116 -16.33 2.01 -17.32
CA GLN A 116 -15.97 3.30 -16.77
C GLN A 116 -15.37 3.08 -15.38
N ILE A 117 -14.09 3.42 -15.22
CA ILE A 117 -13.35 3.32 -13.97
C ILE A 117 -13.05 4.73 -13.46
N THR A 118 -13.58 5.07 -12.29
CA THR A 118 -13.31 6.35 -11.62
C THR A 118 -12.66 6.08 -10.29
N SER A 119 -11.43 6.56 -10.10
CA SER A 119 -10.70 6.39 -8.85
C SER A 119 -10.37 7.74 -8.21
N LYS A 120 -10.44 7.80 -6.88
CA LYS A 120 -9.97 8.93 -6.07
C LYS A 120 -9.06 8.43 -4.95
N THR A 121 -8.11 9.25 -4.51
CA THR A 121 -7.28 8.98 -3.33
C THR A 121 -7.54 10.02 -2.25
N ASN A 122 -7.58 9.63 -0.98
CA ASN A 122 -7.71 10.57 0.14
C ASN A 122 -6.36 11.22 0.53
N PHE A 123 -5.34 11.03 -0.29
CA PHE A 123 -4.01 11.61 -0.16
C PHE A 123 -3.52 12.16 -1.52
N PRO A 124 -2.61 13.15 -1.55
CA PRO A 124 -2.09 13.70 -2.79
C PRO A 124 -1.34 12.64 -3.61
N VAL A 125 -1.64 12.49 -4.91
CA VAL A 125 -0.93 11.55 -5.80
C VAL A 125 0.57 11.86 -5.85
N ALA A 126 0.92 13.15 -5.83
CA ALA A 126 2.29 13.63 -5.84
C ALA A 126 3.07 13.24 -4.57
N ALA A 127 2.39 12.87 -3.48
CA ALA A 127 3.04 12.46 -2.24
C ALA A 127 3.84 11.16 -2.39
N GLY A 128 3.73 10.42 -3.50
CA GLY A 128 4.58 9.24 -3.73
C GLY A 128 4.31 8.04 -2.80
N LEU A 129 3.27 8.12 -1.96
CA LEU A 129 2.64 7.00 -1.28
C LEU A 129 2.14 6.01 -2.34
N ALA A 130 2.16 4.70 -2.07
CA ALA A 130 1.94 3.62 -3.03
C ALA A 130 0.52 3.57 -3.68
N SER A 131 0.09 4.66 -4.31
CA SER A 131 -1.23 4.93 -4.89
C SER A 131 -1.62 3.91 -5.94
N SER A 132 -0.65 3.48 -6.75
CA SER A 132 -0.90 2.42 -7.73
C SER A 132 -1.28 1.08 -7.09
N ALA A 133 -0.71 0.72 -5.93
CA ALA A 133 -1.02 -0.54 -5.27
C ALA A 133 -2.48 -0.56 -4.80
N ALA A 134 -2.89 0.47 -4.06
CA ALA A 134 -4.27 0.63 -3.60
C ALA A 134 -5.26 0.71 -4.77
N GLY A 135 -4.98 1.55 -5.79
CA GLY A 135 -5.87 1.72 -6.93
C GLY A 135 -6.07 0.44 -7.74
N PHE A 136 -5.00 -0.28 -8.08
CA PHE A 136 -5.12 -1.55 -8.81
C PHE A 136 -5.74 -2.68 -7.96
N ALA A 137 -5.56 -2.67 -6.64
CA ALA A 137 -6.26 -3.59 -5.75
C ALA A 137 -7.77 -3.30 -5.72
N ALA A 138 -8.17 -2.02 -5.59
CA ALA A 138 -9.57 -1.62 -5.63
C ALA A 138 -10.23 -1.99 -6.97
N ILE A 139 -9.55 -1.76 -8.10
CA ILE A 139 -10.02 -2.19 -9.42
C ILE A 139 -10.21 -3.70 -9.48
N ALA A 140 -9.18 -4.48 -9.08
CA ALA A 140 -9.24 -5.93 -9.16
C ALA A 140 -10.37 -6.51 -8.29
N VAL A 141 -10.57 -5.98 -7.08
CA VAL A 141 -11.64 -6.41 -6.17
C VAL A 141 -13.02 -6.02 -6.72
N ALA A 142 -13.17 -4.83 -7.28
CA ALA A 142 -14.42 -4.39 -7.90
C ALA A 142 -14.79 -5.29 -9.09
N LEU A 143 -13.83 -5.59 -9.97
CA LEU A 143 -14.02 -6.54 -11.06
C LEU A 143 -14.28 -7.96 -10.55
N GLY A 144 -13.58 -8.38 -9.50
CA GLY A 144 -13.83 -9.65 -8.83
C GLY A 144 -15.27 -9.78 -8.38
N LYS A 145 -15.84 -8.72 -7.81
CA LYS A 145 -17.25 -8.69 -7.42
C LYS A 145 -18.21 -8.68 -8.60
N LEU A 146 -17.92 -7.89 -9.64
CA LEU A 146 -18.76 -7.75 -10.83
C LEU A 146 -18.84 -9.04 -11.67
N PHE A 147 -17.72 -9.79 -11.73
CA PHE A 147 -17.58 -11.01 -12.55
C PHE A 147 -17.47 -12.29 -11.72
N ASP A 148 -17.74 -12.20 -10.41
CA ASP A 148 -17.73 -13.31 -9.44
C ASP A 148 -16.39 -14.08 -9.38
N LEU A 149 -15.26 -13.42 -9.63
CA LEU A 149 -13.95 -14.08 -9.76
C LEU A 149 -13.46 -14.69 -8.43
N PRO A 150 -12.79 -15.86 -8.47
CA PRO A 150 -12.17 -16.42 -7.28
C PRO A 150 -11.03 -15.51 -6.79
N GLN A 151 -10.75 -15.55 -5.49
CA GLN A 151 -9.73 -14.70 -4.85
C GLN A 151 -8.34 -14.83 -5.51
N SER A 152 -7.96 -16.02 -5.97
CA SER A 152 -6.70 -16.24 -6.70
C SER A 152 -6.60 -15.40 -7.98
N ASP A 153 -7.70 -15.28 -8.73
CA ASP A 153 -7.75 -14.50 -9.96
C ASP A 153 -7.76 -13.00 -9.65
N ILE A 154 -8.41 -12.59 -8.56
CA ILE A 154 -8.37 -11.19 -8.07
C ILE A 154 -6.93 -10.78 -7.71
N ILE A 155 -6.22 -11.62 -6.96
CA ILE A 155 -4.81 -11.41 -6.59
C ILE A 155 -3.94 -11.31 -7.85
N ARG A 156 -4.14 -12.20 -8.83
CA ARG A 156 -3.40 -12.20 -10.10
C ARG A 156 -3.67 -10.96 -10.94
N LEU A 157 -4.94 -10.54 -11.05
CA LEU A 157 -5.33 -9.31 -11.75
C LEU A 157 -4.69 -8.08 -11.10
N ALA A 158 -4.73 -7.99 -9.77
CA ALA A 158 -4.09 -6.91 -9.04
C ALA A 158 -2.57 -6.88 -9.33
N ARG A 159 -1.89 -8.03 -9.25
CA ARG A 159 -0.46 -8.18 -9.56
C ARG A 159 -0.09 -7.66 -10.94
N GLN A 160 -0.87 -8.03 -11.97
CA GLN A 160 -0.64 -7.63 -13.36
C GLN A 160 -0.82 -6.12 -13.56
N GLY A 161 -1.78 -5.50 -12.87
CA GLY A 161 -1.95 -4.05 -12.89
C GLY A 161 -0.80 -3.30 -12.19
N SER A 162 -0.47 -3.72 -10.97
CA SER A 162 0.70 -3.24 -10.22
C SER A 162 1.15 -4.33 -9.26
N GLY A 163 2.42 -4.75 -9.34
CA GLY A 163 2.91 -5.93 -8.62
C GLY A 163 2.51 -5.95 -7.14
N SER A 164 2.81 -4.88 -6.40
CA SER A 164 2.48 -4.75 -4.97
C SER A 164 0.97 -4.61 -4.66
N ALA A 165 0.11 -4.37 -5.65
CA ALA A 165 -1.34 -4.30 -5.45
C ALA A 165 -1.91 -5.65 -4.98
N CYS A 166 -1.28 -6.77 -5.37
CA CYS A 166 -1.73 -8.10 -4.96
C CYS A 166 -1.77 -8.27 -3.43
N ARG A 167 -0.88 -7.60 -2.70
CA ARG A 167 -0.87 -7.61 -1.23
C ARG A 167 -2.01 -6.79 -0.62
N SER A 168 -2.46 -5.72 -1.28
CA SER A 168 -3.62 -4.90 -0.86
C SER A 168 -4.97 -5.58 -1.11
N VAL A 169 -5.02 -6.77 -1.71
CA VAL A 169 -6.26 -7.55 -1.88
C VAL A 169 -6.66 -8.26 -0.58
N LEU A 170 -5.69 -8.54 0.31
CA LEU A 170 -5.90 -9.26 1.56
C LEU A 170 -5.74 -8.32 2.76
N SER A 171 -6.32 -8.72 3.89
CA SER A 171 -6.15 -8.06 5.19
C SER A 171 -4.98 -8.65 5.99
N GLY A 172 -4.53 -7.89 6.98
CA GLY A 172 -3.52 -8.24 7.96
C GLY A 172 -2.10 -8.03 7.44
N PHE A 173 -1.18 -8.90 7.88
CA PHE A 173 0.16 -8.98 7.32
C PHE A 173 0.12 -9.93 6.12
N VAL A 174 0.58 -9.47 4.96
CA VAL A 174 0.42 -10.20 3.71
C VAL A 174 1.77 -10.57 3.12
N HIS A 175 1.98 -11.87 2.91
CA HIS A 175 3.12 -12.45 2.22
C HIS A 175 2.80 -12.63 0.75
N TRP A 176 3.50 -11.90 -0.12
CA TRP A 176 3.55 -12.18 -1.55
C TRP A 176 4.70 -13.14 -1.83
N LYS A 177 4.34 -14.37 -2.17
CA LYS A 177 5.26 -15.42 -2.60
C LYS A 177 5.63 -15.19 -4.06
N ALA A 178 6.91 -15.16 -4.34
CA ALA A 178 7.44 -14.97 -5.68
C ALA A 178 7.03 -16.12 -6.61
N GLY A 179 6.91 -17.34 -6.07
CA GLY A 179 6.80 -18.55 -6.87
C GLY A 179 8.06 -18.78 -7.71
N PHE A 180 8.12 -19.91 -8.39
CA PHE A 180 9.24 -20.30 -9.26
C PHE A 180 8.77 -20.69 -10.67
N LYS A 181 7.47 -20.95 -10.88
CA LYS A 181 6.94 -21.27 -12.21
C LYS A 181 6.94 -20.05 -13.13
N GLU A 182 7.22 -20.32 -14.41
CA GLU A 182 7.27 -19.29 -15.47
C GLU A 182 5.89 -18.69 -15.78
N ASP A 183 4.84 -19.50 -15.65
CA ASP A 183 3.45 -19.08 -15.88
C ASP A 183 2.85 -18.25 -14.73
N GLY A 184 3.59 -18.13 -13.62
CA GLY A 184 3.21 -17.40 -12.42
C GLY A 184 2.06 -18.00 -11.64
N SER A 185 1.72 -19.28 -11.85
CA SER A 185 0.61 -19.98 -11.19
C SER A 185 0.82 -20.19 -9.68
N ASP A 186 2.07 -20.21 -9.23
CA ASP A 186 2.49 -20.34 -7.83
C ASP A 186 2.90 -19.01 -7.19
N CYS A 187 2.79 -17.90 -7.93
CA CYS A 187 3.04 -16.56 -7.43
C CYS A 187 1.76 -16.00 -6.80
N ILE A 188 1.61 -16.26 -5.49
CA ILE A 188 0.37 -16.06 -4.72
C ILE A 188 0.58 -15.09 -3.55
N CYS A 189 -0.53 -14.64 -2.95
CA CYS A 189 -0.54 -13.89 -1.69
C CYS A 189 -1.27 -14.67 -0.60
N GLU A 190 -0.72 -14.63 0.61
CA GLU A 190 -1.30 -15.25 1.80
C GLU A 190 -1.26 -14.28 2.97
N SER A 191 -2.30 -14.32 3.82
CA SER A 191 -2.29 -13.59 5.08
C SER A 191 -1.49 -14.39 6.11
N ILE A 192 -0.45 -13.78 6.68
CA ILE A 192 0.38 -14.33 7.75
C ILE A 192 -0.38 -14.29 9.08
N ALA A 193 -1.13 -13.21 9.30
CA ALA A 193 -1.88 -12.96 10.51
C ALA A 193 -3.08 -12.04 10.20
N PRO A 194 -4.25 -12.24 10.83
CA PRO A 194 -5.45 -11.44 10.60
C PRO A 194 -5.29 -9.98 11.09
N ILE A 195 -6.25 -9.13 10.73
CA ILE A 195 -6.25 -7.68 11.02
C ILE A 195 -6.13 -7.35 12.52
N ASP A 196 -6.74 -8.17 13.38
CA ASP A 196 -6.83 -7.97 14.83
C ASP A 196 -5.68 -8.61 15.61
N HIS A 197 -4.81 -9.37 14.94
CA HIS A 197 -3.71 -10.11 15.58
C HIS A 197 -2.76 -9.21 16.36
N TRP A 198 -2.41 -8.05 15.79
CA TRP A 198 -1.49 -7.07 16.39
C TRP A 198 -2.15 -5.70 16.49
N SER A 199 -3.29 -5.66 17.20
CA SER A 199 -4.15 -4.47 17.31
C SER A 199 -3.50 -3.24 17.94
N SER A 200 -2.38 -3.38 18.65
CA SER A 200 -1.61 -2.26 19.21
C SER A 200 -0.61 -1.65 18.23
N LEU A 201 -0.26 -2.35 17.14
CA LEU A 201 0.66 -1.84 16.14
C LEU A 201 0.03 -0.68 15.37
N ARG A 202 0.78 0.39 15.18
CA ARG A 202 0.37 1.61 14.49
C ARG A 202 1.41 2.00 13.44
N ALA A 203 0.97 2.83 12.51
CA ALA A 203 1.85 3.43 11.52
C ALA A 203 1.67 4.95 11.50
N LEU A 204 2.78 5.70 11.48
CA LEU A 204 2.80 7.12 11.15
C LEU A 204 3.45 7.30 9.78
N VAL A 205 2.67 7.70 8.78
CA VAL A 205 3.19 8.06 7.45
C VAL A 205 3.55 9.53 7.45
N LEU A 206 4.84 9.82 7.42
CA LEU A 206 5.41 11.16 7.35
C LEU A 206 5.66 11.53 5.89
N VAL A 207 4.88 12.48 5.38
CA VAL A 207 5.03 13.02 4.02
C VAL A 207 6.04 14.15 4.05
N THR A 208 7.16 13.99 3.36
CA THR A 208 8.26 14.97 3.35
C THR A 208 8.21 15.90 2.15
N GLN A 209 9.07 16.92 2.11
CA GLN A 209 9.28 17.73 0.91
C GLN A 209 9.96 16.90 -0.18
N SER A 210 9.18 16.30 -1.06
CA SER A 210 9.69 15.84 -2.35
C SER A 210 8.78 16.24 -3.49
N GLY A 211 9.40 16.65 -4.60
CA GLY A 211 8.75 16.74 -5.90
C GLY A 211 8.33 15.37 -6.42
N LYS A 212 7.79 15.31 -7.65
CA LYS A 212 7.48 14.04 -8.32
C LYS A 212 8.70 13.12 -8.26
N LYS A 213 8.51 11.84 -7.90
CA LYS A 213 9.57 10.82 -7.88
C LYS A 213 10.45 10.96 -9.13
N GLU A 214 11.75 11.18 -8.95
CA GLU A 214 12.68 11.32 -10.09
C GLU A 214 12.71 10.06 -10.95
N ILE A 215 12.74 8.89 -10.30
CA ILE A 215 12.74 7.57 -10.97
C ILE A 215 11.61 6.72 -10.40
N GLY A 216 10.68 6.28 -11.25
CA GLY A 216 9.62 5.36 -10.85
C GLY A 216 10.16 4.00 -10.42
N SER A 217 9.52 3.37 -9.43
CA SER A 217 9.97 2.10 -8.83
C SER A 217 10.26 1.00 -9.87
N THR A 218 9.42 0.86 -10.91
CA THR A 218 9.63 -0.11 -11.98
C THR A 218 10.98 0.07 -12.70
N VAL A 219 11.37 1.32 -12.98
CA VAL A 219 12.63 1.60 -13.67
C VAL A 219 13.81 1.34 -12.74
N GLY A 220 13.70 1.72 -11.45
CA GLY A 220 14.79 1.52 -10.50
C GLY A 220 15.03 0.06 -10.14
N MET A 221 13.97 -0.73 -10.04
CA MET A 221 14.00 -2.16 -9.75
C MET A 221 14.77 -3.00 -10.77
N ARG A 222 14.84 -2.59 -12.04
CA ARG A 222 15.54 -3.36 -13.08
C ARG A 222 17.05 -3.46 -12.82
N ARG A 223 17.60 -2.68 -11.89
CA ARG A 223 19.06 -2.52 -11.70
C ARG A 223 19.66 -3.30 -10.52
N THR A 224 18.88 -4.00 -9.68
CA THR A 224 19.42 -4.64 -8.45
C THR A 224 18.59 -5.82 -7.90
N ALA A 225 19.23 -6.79 -7.20
CA ALA A 225 18.56 -7.91 -6.50
C ALA A 225 19.40 -8.60 -5.37
N ASN A 226 18.68 -9.14 -4.34
CA ASN A 226 19.00 -10.21 -3.35
C ASN A 226 19.39 -9.85 -1.87
N THR A 227 18.57 -10.30 -0.89
CA THR A 227 18.78 -11.29 0.22
C THR A 227 17.44 -11.47 1.01
N SER A 228 17.28 -12.38 1.99
CA SER A 228 15.98 -12.54 2.71
C SER A 228 16.08 -12.88 4.22
N GLU A 229 15.43 -12.06 5.06
CA GLU A 229 15.17 -12.26 6.52
C GLU A 229 13.73 -12.78 6.80
N LEU A 230 13.05 -13.31 5.78
CA LEU A 230 11.60 -13.53 5.76
C LEU A 230 11.08 -14.41 6.91
N TYR A 231 11.73 -15.55 7.19
CA TYR A 231 11.26 -16.49 8.21
C TYR A 231 11.22 -15.86 9.61
N ARG A 232 12.27 -15.10 9.97
CA ARG A 232 12.38 -14.42 11.26
C ARG A 232 11.29 -13.36 11.42
N LEU A 233 10.97 -12.64 10.33
CA LEU A 233 9.88 -11.67 10.36
C LEU A 233 8.52 -12.34 10.58
N CYS A 234 8.23 -13.46 9.91
CA CYS A 234 6.99 -14.19 10.12
C CYS A 234 6.82 -14.61 11.59
N GLN A 235 7.88 -15.12 12.22
CA GLN A 235 7.88 -15.45 13.65
C GLN A 235 7.67 -14.22 14.52
N ALA A 236 8.32 -13.09 14.21
CA ALA A 236 8.14 -11.85 14.95
C ALA A 236 6.70 -11.33 14.88
N ILE A 237 6.06 -11.41 13.71
CA ILE A 237 4.65 -11.06 13.52
C ILE A 237 3.76 -11.98 14.35
N GLN A 238 3.96 -13.30 14.28
CA GLN A 238 3.16 -14.26 15.04
C GLN A 238 3.28 -14.06 16.56
N ASN A 239 4.48 -13.75 17.03
CA ASN A 239 4.77 -13.56 18.46
C ASN A 239 4.54 -12.12 18.95
N ARG A 240 4.18 -11.17 18.06
CA ARG A 240 4.13 -9.72 18.35
C ARG A 240 5.44 -9.20 18.94
N ASP A 241 6.55 -9.71 18.43
CA ASP A 241 7.90 -9.28 18.82
C ASP A 241 8.25 -8.00 18.05
N PHE A 242 7.90 -6.86 18.64
CA PHE A 242 8.13 -5.55 18.04
C PHE A 242 9.62 -5.30 17.75
N GLU A 243 10.52 -5.75 18.61
CA GLU A 243 11.95 -5.45 18.49
C GLU A 243 12.58 -6.18 17.30
N VAL A 244 12.27 -7.47 17.12
CA VAL A 244 12.69 -8.22 15.94
C VAL A 244 12.04 -7.64 14.67
N PHE A 245 10.73 -7.34 14.72
CA PHE A 245 10.02 -6.70 13.61
C PHE A 245 10.68 -5.38 13.18
N ALA A 246 10.95 -4.50 14.14
CA ALA A 246 11.49 -3.17 13.92
C ALA A 246 12.89 -3.23 13.31
N ASN A 247 13.76 -4.08 13.85
CA ASN A 247 15.12 -4.28 13.36
C ASN A 247 15.14 -4.80 11.91
N ILE A 248 14.25 -5.74 11.58
CA ILE A 248 14.12 -6.24 10.20
C ILE A 248 13.58 -5.14 9.27
N ALA A 249 12.52 -4.43 9.67
CA ALA A 249 11.92 -3.36 8.87
C ALA A 249 12.94 -2.27 8.49
N MET A 250 13.72 -1.80 9.46
CA MET A 250 14.77 -0.80 9.24
C MET A 250 15.90 -1.35 8.36
N LYS A 251 16.36 -2.59 8.60
CA LYS A 251 17.43 -3.23 7.81
C LYS A 251 17.03 -3.42 6.35
N GLU A 252 15.84 -3.96 6.09
CA GLU A 252 15.29 -4.15 4.74
C GLU A 252 15.10 -2.82 4.01
N SER A 253 14.61 -1.80 4.72
CA SER A 253 14.54 -0.44 4.20
C SER A 253 15.92 0.10 3.82
N ASN A 254 16.94 -0.10 4.65
CA ASN A 254 18.30 0.36 4.32
C ASN A 254 18.85 -0.40 3.10
N GLN A 255 18.62 -1.71 3.02
CA GLN A 255 19.16 -2.56 1.97
C GLN A 255 18.62 -2.21 0.59
N ILE A 256 17.31 -1.97 0.44
CA ILE A 256 16.75 -1.54 -0.85
C ILE A 256 17.36 -0.23 -1.33
N HIS A 257 17.65 0.73 -0.42
CA HIS A 257 18.26 2.01 -0.77
C HIS A 257 19.75 1.90 -1.05
N ALA A 258 20.46 0.99 -0.37
CA ALA A 258 21.84 0.65 -0.72
C ALA A 258 21.93 0.06 -2.14
N LEU A 259 21.03 -0.86 -2.47
CA LEU A 259 20.89 -1.40 -3.83
C LEU A 259 20.55 -0.29 -4.84
N CYS A 260 19.64 0.63 -4.51
CA CYS A 260 19.36 1.77 -5.39
C CYS A 260 20.60 2.63 -5.65
N MET A 261 21.43 2.86 -4.63
CA MET A 261 22.66 3.64 -4.73
C MET A 261 23.76 2.92 -5.54
N ASP A 262 23.82 1.59 -5.47
CA ASP A 262 24.76 0.74 -6.22
C ASP A 262 24.39 0.57 -7.70
N ALA A 263 23.15 0.92 -8.07
CA ALA A 263 22.71 0.90 -9.46
C ALA A 263 23.53 1.85 -10.36
N THR A 264 23.58 1.57 -11.67
CA THR A 264 24.24 2.46 -12.65
C THR A 264 23.24 2.98 -13.69
N PRO A 265 23.02 4.30 -13.81
CA PRO A 265 23.43 5.34 -12.85
C PRO A 265 22.75 5.15 -11.48
N PRO A 266 23.35 5.69 -10.40
CA PRO A 266 22.80 5.61 -9.04
C PRO A 266 21.39 6.18 -8.94
N ILE A 267 20.59 5.58 -8.09
CA ILE A 267 19.22 6.00 -7.79
C ILE A 267 19.17 6.47 -6.36
N LYS A 268 18.82 7.74 -6.17
CA LYS A 268 18.68 8.35 -4.84
C LYS A 268 17.22 8.64 -4.55
N TYR A 269 16.63 7.86 -3.65
CA TYR A 269 15.29 8.13 -3.12
C TYR A 269 15.31 8.92 -1.81
N LEU A 270 16.31 8.67 -0.97
CA LEU A 270 16.43 9.31 0.35
C LEU A 270 17.11 10.67 0.23
N ASP A 271 16.46 11.69 0.77
CA ASP A 271 16.98 13.05 0.90
C ASP A 271 17.56 13.30 2.31
N GLU A 272 18.06 14.50 2.56
CA GLU A 272 18.62 14.91 3.85
C GLU A 272 17.60 14.80 5.00
N HIS A 273 16.31 15.04 4.75
CA HIS A 273 15.25 14.91 5.74
C HIS A 273 15.02 13.44 6.10
N SER A 274 15.11 12.54 5.12
CA SER A 274 15.05 11.09 5.30
C SER A 274 16.18 10.61 6.22
N TRP A 275 17.41 11.04 5.95
CA TRP A 275 18.58 10.69 6.78
C TRP A 275 18.50 11.29 8.19
N HIS A 276 17.99 12.51 8.32
CA HIS A 276 17.76 13.12 9.62
C HIS A 276 16.73 12.32 10.43
N LEU A 277 15.64 11.86 9.79
CA LEU A 277 14.64 11.02 10.45
C LEU A 277 15.23 9.67 10.89
N ILE A 278 16.05 9.03 10.06
CA ILE A 278 16.76 7.79 10.42
C ILE A 278 17.59 8.00 11.69
N ARG A 279 18.36 9.09 11.76
CA ARG A 279 19.15 9.44 12.96
C ARG A 279 18.26 9.66 14.16
N LEU A 280 17.15 10.40 14.00
CA LEU A 280 16.20 10.64 15.08
C LEU A 280 15.64 9.32 15.64
N VAL A 281 15.20 8.40 14.79
CA VAL A 281 14.66 7.10 15.24
C VAL A 281 15.69 6.30 16.03
N HIS A 282 16.94 6.24 15.54
CA HIS A 282 18.02 5.56 16.27
C HIS A 282 18.30 6.23 17.63
N SER A 283 18.39 7.55 17.67
CA SER A 283 18.60 8.28 18.93
C SER A 283 17.44 8.13 19.92
N ILE A 284 16.20 8.06 19.44
CA ILE A 284 15.02 7.77 20.29
C ILE A 284 15.15 6.37 20.89
N ASN A 285 15.42 5.35 20.07
CA ASN A 285 15.54 3.97 20.56
C ASN A 285 16.70 3.82 21.56
N GLU A 286 17.83 4.48 21.30
CA GLU A 286 18.99 4.52 22.21
C GLU A 286 18.66 5.22 23.53
N PHE A 287 18.03 6.40 23.48
CA PHE A 287 17.61 7.15 24.65
C PHE A 287 16.62 6.35 25.54
N ILE A 288 15.75 5.56 24.92
CA ILE A 288 14.80 4.70 25.63
C ILE A 288 15.45 3.41 26.14
N GLY A 289 16.61 3.02 25.59
CA GLY A 289 17.29 1.76 25.91
C GLY A 289 16.59 0.52 25.33
N LYS A 290 15.65 0.71 24.40
CA LYS A 290 14.91 -0.37 23.73
C LYS A 290 14.37 0.11 22.37
N THR A 291 14.33 -0.78 21.39
CA THR A 291 13.69 -0.53 20.09
C THR A 291 12.18 -0.41 20.25
N LYS A 292 11.68 0.83 20.19
CA LYS A 292 10.25 1.20 20.31
C LYS A 292 9.70 1.88 19.06
N LEU A 293 10.58 2.22 18.11
CA LEU A 293 10.25 2.91 16.88
C LEU A 293 11.05 2.30 15.72
N ALA A 294 10.39 2.03 14.60
CA ALA A 294 11.03 1.56 13.38
C ALA A 294 10.70 2.49 12.23
N TYR A 295 11.63 2.68 11.29
CA TYR A 295 11.35 3.40 10.04
C TYR A 295 11.34 2.43 8.86
N SER A 296 10.61 2.81 7.81
CA SER A 296 10.64 2.16 6.51
C SER A 296 10.40 3.17 5.40
N PHE A 297 11.22 3.12 4.37
CA PHE A 297 11.15 3.96 3.19
C PHE A 297 10.92 3.06 1.96
N ASP A 298 10.02 3.49 1.08
CA ASP A 298 9.83 2.88 -0.24
C ASP A 298 10.60 3.68 -1.30
N ALA A 299 10.17 3.64 -2.56
CA ALA A 299 10.76 4.43 -3.64
C ALA A 299 10.36 5.92 -3.54
N GLY A 300 10.92 6.64 -2.58
CA GLY A 300 10.73 8.07 -2.32
C GLY A 300 11.21 8.46 -0.92
N SER A 301 11.14 9.75 -0.58
CA SER A 301 11.63 10.25 0.72
C SER A 301 10.60 10.25 1.84
N ASN A 302 9.35 9.86 1.56
CA ASN A 302 8.37 9.64 2.63
C ASN A 302 8.79 8.47 3.51
N CYS A 303 8.55 8.64 4.81
CA CYS A 303 8.83 7.62 5.80
C CYS A 303 7.54 7.07 6.38
N THR A 304 7.49 5.75 6.56
CA THR A 304 6.52 5.13 7.46
C THR A 304 7.25 4.75 8.74
N LEU A 305 6.79 5.29 9.85
CA LEU A 305 7.20 4.84 11.18
C LEU A 305 6.25 3.75 11.67
N PHE A 306 6.79 2.66 12.19
CA PHE A 306 6.04 1.65 12.93
C PHE A 306 6.36 1.73 14.41
N LEU A 307 5.35 1.57 15.25
CA LEU A 307 5.41 1.68 16.70
C LEU A 307 4.17 1.03 17.33
N GLU A 308 4.27 0.71 18.61
CA GLU A 308 3.12 0.35 19.43
C GLU A 308 2.35 1.61 19.85
N GLU A 309 1.04 1.49 20.05
CA GLU A 309 0.13 2.59 20.41
C GLU A 309 0.60 3.38 21.63
N ASP A 310 1.13 2.70 22.65
CA ASP A 310 1.67 3.29 23.89
C ASP A 310 2.79 4.31 23.63
N PHE A 311 3.47 4.20 22.48
CA PHE A 311 4.62 5.03 22.13
C PHE A 311 4.27 6.21 21.20
N ILE A 312 3.02 6.34 20.76
CA ILE A 312 2.55 7.44 19.92
C ILE A 312 2.77 8.82 20.57
N PRO A 313 2.34 9.07 21.83
CA PRO A 313 2.50 10.39 22.45
C PRO A 313 3.96 10.83 22.46
N LYS A 314 4.87 9.93 22.86
CA LYS A 314 6.30 10.23 22.92
C LYS A 314 6.90 10.47 21.54
N THR A 315 6.52 9.68 20.54
CA THR A 315 6.97 9.85 19.15
C THR A 315 6.54 11.21 18.59
N LEU A 316 5.28 11.60 18.78
CA LEU A 316 4.77 12.89 18.35
C LEU A 316 5.45 14.06 19.09
N ALA A 317 5.78 13.91 20.38
CA ALA A 317 6.53 14.92 21.12
C ALA A 317 7.96 15.09 20.57
N PHE A 318 8.65 14.00 20.24
CA PHE A 318 9.95 14.06 19.56
C PHE A 318 9.86 14.71 18.18
N LEU A 319 8.87 14.34 17.37
CA LEU A 319 8.67 14.95 16.05
C LEU A 319 8.31 16.44 16.15
N LYS A 320 7.44 16.83 17.09
CA LYS A 320 7.12 18.24 17.37
C LYS A 320 8.38 19.03 17.70
N LYS A 321 9.29 18.46 18.49
CA LYS A 321 10.52 19.13 18.89
C LYS A 321 11.58 19.17 17.79
N TYR A 322 11.94 18.03 17.21
CA TYR A 322 13.10 17.90 16.32
C TYR A 322 12.77 18.12 14.85
N PHE A 323 11.51 17.94 14.44
CA PHE A 323 11.03 18.30 13.10
C PHE A 323 10.19 19.58 13.09
N CYS A 324 10.11 20.26 14.23
CA CYS A 324 9.34 21.50 14.42
C CYS A 324 7.93 21.38 13.80
N LEU A 325 7.24 20.26 14.05
CA LEU A 325 5.97 19.98 13.40
C LEU A 325 4.96 21.12 13.67
N PRO A 326 4.34 21.68 12.61
CA PRO A 326 3.26 22.64 12.75
C PRO A 326 2.12 22.11 13.63
N GLY A 327 1.54 23.00 14.44
CA GLY A 327 0.40 22.66 15.30
C GLY A 327 -0.79 22.09 14.52
N GLU A 328 -1.04 22.60 13.32
CA GLU A 328 -2.11 22.11 12.42
C GLU A 328 -1.95 20.63 12.05
N ILE A 329 -0.71 20.17 11.82
CA ILE A 329 -0.43 18.76 11.53
C ILE A 329 -0.68 17.90 12.77
N ILE A 330 -0.31 18.39 13.95
CA ILE A 330 -0.60 17.70 15.21
C ILE A 330 -2.11 17.60 15.42
N ASP A 331 -2.85 18.70 15.26
CA ASP A 331 -4.30 18.71 15.39
C ASP A 331 -4.99 17.75 14.39
N GLN A 332 -4.47 17.62 13.18
CA GLN A 332 -4.94 16.62 12.22
C GLN A 332 -4.71 15.19 12.73
N VAL A 333 -3.52 14.90 13.26
CA VAL A 333 -3.20 13.58 13.83
C VAL A 333 -4.11 13.26 15.01
N LEU A 334 -4.36 14.23 15.91
CA LEU A 334 -5.27 14.07 17.05
C LEU A 334 -6.71 13.73 16.62
N LYS A 335 -7.14 14.20 15.45
CA LYS A 335 -8.49 13.96 14.89
C LYS A 335 -8.58 12.71 14.00
N SER A 336 -7.46 12.03 13.74
CA SER A 336 -7.47 10.77 12.99
C SER A 336 -8.22 9.67 13.78
N PRO A 337 -8.78 8.64 13.13
CA PRO A 337 -9.44 7.53 13.83
C PRO A 337 -8.57 6.92 14.94
N ALA A 338 -7.32 6.59 14.63
CA ALA A 338 -6.35 6.10 15.60
C ALA A 338 -5.97 7.12 16.69
N GLY A 339 -5.93 8.42 16.36
CA GLY A 339 -5.62 9.47 17.33
C GLY A 339 -6.73 9.68 18.36
N MET A 340 -8.00 9.57 17.95
CA MET A 340 -9.16 9.73 18.82
C MET A 340 -9.33 8.57 19.83
N GLU A 341 -8.75 7.41 19.54
CA GLU A 341 -8.77 6.25 20.45
C GLU A 341 -7.80 6.41 21.63
N ILE A 342 -6.80 7.30 21.52
CA ILE A 342 -5.77 7.47 22.56
C ILE A 342 -6.24 8.48 23.62
N PRO A 343 -6.44 8.05 24.89
CA PRO A 343 -6.98 8.92 25.93
C PRO A 343 -6.09 10.13 26.22
N GLU A 344 -6.68 11.32 26.28
CA GLU A 344 -5.98 12.57 26.62
C GLU A 344 -4.70 12.84 25.80
N LEU A 345 -4.59 12.34 24.54
CA LEU A 345 -3.36 12.43 23.74
C LEU A 345 -2.76 13.84 23.68
N LYS A 346 -3.60 14.88 23.53
CA LYS A 346 -3.14 16.28 23.52
C LYS A 346 -2.41 16.67 24.80
N LYS A 347 -2.98 16.32 25.96
CA LYS A 347 -2.41 16.62 27.28
C LYS A 347 -1.10 15.83 27.50
N GLN A 348 -1.08 14.56 27.11
CA GLN A 348 0.15 13.75 27.15
C GLN A 348 1.30 14.39 26.36
N LEU A 349 1.01 14.97 25.18
CA LEU A 349 2.00 15.67 24.37
C LEU A 349 2.53 16.94 25.06
N GLU A 350 1.63 17.72 25.67
CA GLU A 350 1.98 18.94 26.40
C GLU A 350 2.88 18.60 27.60
N ASP A 351 2.54 17.57 28.37
CA ASP A 351 3.29 17.12 29.54
C ASP A 351 4.71 16.62 29.19
N MET A 352 4.87 15.92 28.06
CA MET A 352 6.15 15.35 27.62
C MET A 352 7.12 16.37 26.99
N SER A 353 6.63 17.55 26.64
CA SER A 353 7.39 18.54 25.84
C SER A 353 8.68 19.04 26.52
N VAL A 354 8.81 18.86 27.85
CA VAL A 354 9.92 19.40 28.65
C VAL A 354 11.03 18.37 28.94
N GLN A 355 10.77 17.06 28.82
CA GLN A 355 11.66 16.01 29.35
C GLN A 355 12.41 15.18 28.29
N LEU A 356 12.26 15.52 27.01
CA LEU A 356 12.78 14.72 25.89
C LEU A 356 13.97 15.43 25.21
N GLU A 357 15.16 15.32 25.79
CA GLU A 357 16.41 15.84 25.21
C GLU A 357 17.29 14.72 24.66
N LEU A 358 17.51 14.74 23.35
CA LEU A 358 18.46 13.89 22.64
C LEU A 358 19.79 14.66 22.42
N PRO A 359 20.91 14.15 22.94
CA PRO A 359 22.22 14.77 22.73
C PRO A 359 22.55 14.90 21.22
N ASN A 360 23.06 16.07 20.83
CA ASN A 360 23.54 16.33 19.46
C ASN A 360 22.50 16.15 18.33
N MET A 361 21.19 16.16 18.64
CA MET A 361 20.14 16.10 17.63
C MET A 361 19.69 17.53 17.24
N PRO A 362 19.99 18.01 16.02
CA PRO A 362 19.56 19.34 15.61
C PRO A 362 18.06 19.37 15.31
N GLN A 363 17.45 20.55 15.43
CA GLN A 363 16.08 20.77 14.96
C GLN A 363 16.09 21.07 13.46
N ILE A 364 15.10 20.56 12.74
CA ILE A 364 14.86 20.88 11.33
C ILE A 364 13.44 21.39 11.13
N HIS A 365 13.32 22.43 10.31
CA HIS A 365 12.04 23.08 10.02
C HIS A 365 11.54 22.68 8.63
N ASN A 366 10.22 22.75 8.43
CA ASN A 366 9.56 22.62 7.12
C ASN A 366 9.76 21.29 6.37
N ALA A 367 10.36 20.28 7.02
CA ALA A 367 10.71 19.00 6.42
C ALA A 367 9.52 18.06 6.23
N ILE A 368 8.55 18.06 7.15
CA ILE A 368 7.33 17.24 7.09
C ILE A 368 6.15 18.13 6.72
N LYS A 369 5.42 17.74 5.68
CA LYS A 369 4.22 18.44 5.16
C LYS A 369 2.92 17.85 5.64
N ASN A 370 2.91 16.56 5.95
CA ASN A 370 1.72 15.91 6.48
C ASN A 370 2.10 14.66 7.28
N VAL A 371 1.24 14.27 8.22
CA VAL A 371 1.36 13.06 9.02
C VAL A 371 0.02 12.34 9.03
N PHE A 372 0.03 11.07 8.65
CA PHE A 372 -1.11 10.18 8.81
C PHE A 372 -0.80 9.17 9.91
N LEU A 373 -1.47 9.30 11.05
CA LEU A 373 -1.51 8.26 12.08
C LEU A 373 -2.61 7.27 11.70
N SER A 374 -2.28 5.98 11.68
CA SER A 374 -3.19 4.95 11.21
C SER A 374 -3.06 3.62 11.94
N HIS A 375 -4.19 2.92 12.05
CA HIS A 375 -4.21 1.48 12.27
C HIS A 375 -3.63 0.75 11.06
N VAL A 376 -3.30 -0.53 11.24
CA VAL A 376 -2.72 -1.34 10.19
C VAL A 376 -3.56 -2.59 9.91
N GLY A 377 -3.36 -3.18 8.73
CA GLY A 377 -3.91 -4.50 8.38
C GLY A 377 -5.32 -4.52 7.81
N ALA A 378 -5.95 -3.38 7.49
CA ALA A 378 -7.23 -3.40 6.78
C ALA A 378 -7.11 -4.08 5.41
N GLY A 379 -8.18 -4.79 5.04
CA GLY A 379 -8.41 -5.26 3.68
C GLY A 379 -9.27 -4.27 2.88
N PRO A 380 -9.48 -4.55 1.59
CA PRO A 380 -10.40 -3.78 0.76
C PRO A 380 -11.85 -3.97 1.23
N ARG A 381 -12.65 -2.89 1.15
CA ARG A 381 -14.08 -2.90 1.50
C ARG A 381 -14.93 -2.50 0.29
N ILE A 382 -15.98 -3.28 0.01
CA ILE A 382 -16.99 -2.93 -1.00
C ILE A 382 -17.99 -1.99 -0.32
N LEU A 383 -18.24 -0.83 -0.91
CA LEU A 383 -19.29 0.09 -0.44
C LEU A 383 -20.63 -0.41 -0.98
N THR A 384 -21.62 -0.54 -0.10
CA THR A 384 -23.00 -0.82 -0.52
C THR A 384 -23.56 0.39 -1.28
N PRO A 385 -24.33 0.17 -2.37
CA PRO A 385 -24.92 1.24 -3.18
C PRO A 385 -25.80 2.21 -2.40
#